data_AF-A0A0W0WTT9-F1
#
_entry.id   AF-A0A0W0WTT9-F1
#
_cell.length_a   1.000
_cell.length_b   1.000
_cell.length_c   1.000
_cell.angle_alpha   90.00
_cell.angle_beta   90.00
_cell.angle_gamma   90.00
#
_symmetry.space_group_name_H-M   'P 1'
#
loop_
_entity.id
_entity.type
_entity.pdbx_description
1 polymer ?
#
loop_
_entity_poly.entity_id
_entity_poly.type
_entity_poly.pdbx_seq_one_letter_code
_entity_poly.pdbx_strand_id
1 'polypeptide(L)'
;MTTTTETLDQTSIHSETDVNPILENKEDEEIIAEENPSSATAASPDSIIVDRRDEFFIALAKRTTGDDKNHTFLMLGVIQDGQPTILARVGKTYIKNKLAKDFLKEKNLKTYVALYSSVLFSRTESILQPESLSPSGPISYSAYAINFEHYKQFLRLLSFMKTEPEFNFYQPIEERGNTIVMERTPTTHEDLSNATPLEQSIVERAQYYDRNHNCRESAIELAEYTQGIDHLTDDVSRHFFINLSVTAEFSKGKPREHFYVFPLPPESFEANEAKKIRLTRIFQRMENLLKKDPYGENTIQKFEALKELYYEQAGIPSDDFQEALRSIQRWKENNNNKLIISQLRAQSFWGKLGNCLGINYASSTQKMVDDMENVLSNQLVR
;
A
#
# COMPACT_ATOMS: atom_id res chain seq x y z
N MET A 1 -38.30 -21.89 51.45
CA MET A 1 -39.27 -20.99 50.80
C MET A 1 -38.93 -21.05 49.31
N THR A 2 -39.24 -22.10 48.53
CA THR A 2 -40.57 -22.66 48.14
C THR A 2 -41.52 -21.53 47.76
N THR A 3 -41.94 -21.33 46.50
CA THR A 3 -42.80 -22.17 45.59
C THR A 3 -42.71 -21.56 44.15
N THR A 4 -42.58 -22.28 43.01
CA THR A 4 -43.58 -22.98 42.14
C THR A 4 -44.87 -22.16 41.88
N THR A 5 -45.41 -21.92 40.66
CA THR A 5 -45.95 -22.77 39.55
C THR A 5 -46.39 -21.80 38.40
N GLU A 6 -46.18 -22.03 37.08
CA GLU A 6 -46.87 -22.88 36.08
C GLU A 6 -48.18 -22.35 35.42
N THR A 7 -48.37 -22.72 34.13
CA THR A 7 -49.52 -22.67 33.18
C THR A 7 -49.44 -21.62 32.03
N LEU A 8 -49.26 -21.95 30.72
CA LEU A 8 -49.93 -22.80 29.71
C LEU A 8 -51.36 -22.35 29.34
N ASP A 9 -51.58 -21.92 28.07
CA ASP A 9 -52.59 -22.56 27.21
C ASP A 9 -52.44 -22.24 25.70
N GLN A 10 -52.87 -23.21 24.89
CA GLN A 10 -52.87 -23.28 23.43
C GLN A 10 -54.30 -23.09 22.87
N THR A 11 -54.43 -22.67 21.61
CA THR A 11 -55.53 -23.08 20.67
C THR A 11 -55.12 -22.63 19.25
N SER A 12 -54.90 -23.46 18.22
CA SER A 12 -55.72 -24.45 17.46
C SER A 12 -56.58 -23.90 16.31
N ILE A 13 -56.19 -24.32 15.09
CA ILE A 13 -56.98 -24.85 13.95
C ILE A 13 -57.93 -23.91 13.19
N HIS A 14 -57.67 -23.76 11.88
CA HIS A 14 -58.70 -23.93 10.84
C HIS A 14 -58.11 -24.49 9.54
N SER A 15 -58.66 -25.62 9.12
CA SER A 15 -58.54 -26.22 7.79
C SER A 15 -59.80 -25.92 7.00
N GLU A 16 -59.70 -25.61 5.70
CA GLU A 16 -60.67 -26.07 4.71
C GLU A 16 -60.06 -26.03 3.31
N THR A 17 -60.31 -27.13 2.61
CA THR A 17 -59.94 -27.51 1.25
C THR A 17 -60.81 -26.81 0.22
N ASP A 18 -60.25 -26.53 -0.96
CA ASP A 18 -61.03 -26.71 -2.19
C ASP A 18 -60.17 -27.06 -3.40
N VAL A 19 -60.75 -27.93 -4.21
CA VAL A 19 -60.20 -28.67 -5.34
C VAL A 19 -60.50 -27.92 -6.64
N ASN A 20 -59.56 -27.89 -7.59
CA ASN A 20 -59.86 -28.06 -9.02
C ASN A 20 -58.59 -28.21 -9.89
N PRO A 21 -58.72 -28.81 -11.10
CA PRO A 21 -57.68 -29.65 -11.67
C PRO A 21 -57.05 -29.09 -12.95
N ILE A 22 -55.90 -29.68 -13.30
CA ILE A 22 -55.37 -29.92 -14.65
C ILE A 22 -55.11 -28.69 -15.53
N LEU A 23 -53.84 -28.45 -15.83
CA LEU A 23 -53.35 -28.35 -17.22
C LEU A 23 -51.85 -28.63 -17.25
N GLU A 24 -51.50 -29.68 -17.99
CA GLU A 24 -50.14 -30.05 -18.41
C GLU A 24 -49.49 -28.88 -19.15
N ASN A 25 -48.32 -28.46 -18.67
CA ASN A 25 -47.32 -27.82 -19.51
C ASN A 25 -46.01 -28.59 -19.32
N LYS A 26 -45.68 -29.41 -20.32
CA LYS A 26 -44.33 -29.88 -20.58
C LYS A 26 -43.56 -28.70 -21.15
N GLU A 27 -42.72 -28.08 -20.33
CA GLU A 27 -41.66 -27.21 -20.78
C GLU A 27 -40.33 -27.86 -20.43
N ASP A 28 -39.41 -27.74 -21.37
CA ASP A 28 -38.20 -28.52 -21.50
C ASP A 28 -37.25 -28.28 -20.31
N GLU A 29 -36.91 -29.37 -19.60
CA GLU A 29 -35.79 -29.40 -18.66
C GLU A 29 -34.50 -29.27 -19.47
N GLU A 30 -34.03 -28.04 -19.64
CA GLU A 30 -32.66 -27.74 -20.02
C GLU A 30 -31.76 -28.14 -18.84
N ILE A 31 -31.09 -29.29 -18.99
CA ILE A 31 -30.10 -29.81 -18.05
C ILE A 31 -28.93 -28.82 -18.01
N ILE A 32 -29.00 -27.87 -17.08
CA ILE A 32 -27.83 -27.12 -16.63
C ILE A 32 -27.00 -28.13 -15.83
N ALA A 33 -25.92 -28.61 -16.43
CA ALA A 33 -24.90 -29.33 -15.71
C ALA A 33 -24.37 -28.43 -14.59
N GLU A 34 -24.75 -28.74 -13.35
CA GLU A 34 -24.05 -28.24 -12.16
C GLU A 34 -22.60 -28.70 -12.25
N GLU A 35 -21.71 -27.80 -12.68
CA GLU A 35 -20.28 -27.96 -12.49
C GLU A 35 -20.02 -28.00 -10.99
N ASN A 36 -19.93 -29.21 -10.43
CA ASN A 36 -19.43 -29.48 -9.09
C ASN A 36 -18.04 -28.83 -8.92
N PRO A 37 -17.86 -27.77 -8.10
CA PRO A 37 -16.54 -27.26 -7.78
C PRO A 37 -15.98 -28.09 -6.61
N SER A 38 -15.82 -29.40 -6.81
CA SER A 38 -15.29 -30.32 -5.79
C SER A 38 -13.91 -30.85 -6.20
N SER A 39 -12.95 -29.94 -6.25
CA SER A 39 -11.54 -30.25 -6.12
C SER A 39 -10.81 -28.98 -5.69
N ALA A 40 -11.11 -28.49 -4.49
CA ALA A 40 -10.20 -27.58 -3.81
C ALA A 40 -8.95 -28.39 -3.47
N THR A 41 -7.95 -28.32 -4.34
CA THR A 41 -6.60 -28.80 -4.12
C THR A 41 -6.16 -28.29 -2.77
N ALA A 42 -5.86 -29.20 -1.83
CA ALA A 42 -5.40 -28.83 -0.50
C ALA A 42 -4.17 -27.92 -0.67
N ALA A 43 -4.34 -26.65 -0.33
CA ALA A 43 -3.35 -25.60 -0.53
C ALA A 43 -2.06 -26.00 0.22
N SER A 44 -0.91 -25.90 -0.44
CA SER A 44 0.38 -26.18 0.20
C SER A 44 0.58 -25.21 1.39
N PRO A 45 1.31 -25.58 2.45
CA PRO A 45 1.49 -24.70 3.62
C PRO A 45 2.20 -23.36 3.29
N ASP A 46 2.81 -23.25 2.10
CA ASP A 46 3.47 -22.04 1.58
C ASP A 46 2.66 -21.35 0.48
N SER A 47 1.37 -21.68 0.36
CA SER A 47 0.45 -21.02 -0.56
C SER A 47 -0.48 -20.06 0.17
N ILE A 48 -0.88 -19.01 -0.53
CA ILE A 48 -1.87 -18.03 -0.09
C ILE A 48 -2.89 -17.81 -1.21
N ILE A 49 -4.09 -17.42 -0.83
CA ILE A 49 -5.15 -17.03 -1.77
C ILE A 49 -5.38 -15.54 -1.57
N VAL A 50 -5.38 -14.79 -2.68
CA VAL A 50 -5.63 -13.35 -2.69
C VAL A 50 -6.72 -13.03 -3.71
N ASP A 51 -7.52 -11.99 -3.46
CA ASP A 51 -8.45 -11.45 -4.45
C ASP A 51 -7.72 -10.36 -5.28
N ARG A 52 -7.98 -10.30 -6.57
CA ARG A 52 -7.42 -9.31 -7.50
C ARG A 52 -7.79 -7.88 -7.10
N ARG A 53 -8.86 -7.70 -6.32
CA ARG A 53 -9.34 -6.42 -5.78
C ARG A 53 -8.81 -6.12 -4.38
N ASP A 54 -8.04 -7.02 -3.77
CA ASP A 54 -7.37 -6.73 -2.51
C ASP A 54 -6.41 -5.54 -2.69
N GLU A 55 -6.14 -4.81 -1.61
CA GLU A 55 -5.20 -3.70 -1.65
C GLU A 55 -3.76 -4.23 -1.68
N PHE A 56 -3.20 -4.33 -2.87
CA PHE A 56 -1.76 -4.57 -3.03
C PHE A 56 -0.97 -3.31 -2.71
N PHE A 57 0.26 -3.48 -2.21
CA PHE A 57 1.14 -2.36 -1.92
C PHE A 57 2.58 -2.63 -2.35
N ILE A 58 3.29 -1.54 -2.63
CA ILE A 58 4.75 -1.45 -2.67
C ILE A 58 5.22 -0.45 -1.63
N ALA A 59 6.16 -0.85 -0.79
CA ALA A 59 6.69 -0.04 0.29
C ALA A 59 8.20 0.11 0.15
N LEU A 60 8.65 1.36 0.11
CA LEU A 60 10.02 1.69 0.43
C LEU A 60 10.18 1.57 1.93
N ALA A 61 11.22 0.87 2.37
CA ALA A 61 11.46 0.62 3.77
C ALA A 61 12.94 0.78 4.11
N LYS A 62 13.21 1.22 5.33
CA LYS A 62 14.56 1.46 5.84
C LYS A 62 14.65 0.99 7.27
N ARG A 63 15.68 0.19 7.57
CA ARG A 63 16.00 -0.20 8.95
C ARG A 63 16.54 1.02 9.71
N THR A 64 15.96 1.31 10.87
CA THR A 64 16.35 2.47 11.69
C THR A 64 17.33 2.11 12.80
N THR A 65 17.54 0.82 13.06
CA THR A 65 18.42 0.30 14.12
C THR A 65 19.28 -0.87 13.64
N GLY A 66 20.27 -1.27 14.46
CA GLY A 66 21.16 -2.40 14.18
C GLY A 66 22.39 -2.04 13.32
N ASP A 67 23.18 -3.06 12.99
CA ASP A 67 24.39 -2.92 12.17
C ASP A 67 24.06 -2.48 10.73
N ASP A 68 22.87 -2.82 10.22
CA ASP A 68 22.37 -2.44 8.89
C ASP A 68 21.50 -1.16 8.93
N LYS A 69 21.74 -0.27 9.90
CA LYS A 69 21.06 1.02 9.93
C LYS A 69 21.32 1.78 8.62
N ASN A 70 20.27 2.35 8.05
CA ASN A 70 20.27 3.00 6.73
C ASN A 70 20.27 2.08 5.50
N HIS A 71 20.14 0.77 5.68
CA HIS A 71 19.79 -0.10 4.56
C HIS A 71 18.35 0.18 4.12
N THR A 72 18.17 0.48 2.83
CA THR A 72 16.87 0.70 2.20
C THR A 72 16.55 -0.50 1.30
N PHE A 73 15.31 -0.97 1.38
CA PHE A 73 14.80 -2.12 0.66
C PHE A 73 13.34 -1.89 0.26
N LEU A 74 12.84 -2.69 -0.67
CA LEU A 74 11.44 -2.74 -1.05
C LEU A 74 10.73 -3.91 -0.38
N MET A 75 9.49 -3.69 0.06
CA MET A 75 8.53 -4.71 0.42
C MET A 75 7.33 -4.61 -0.51
N LEU A 76 6.90 -5.72 -1.09
CA LEU A 76 5.61 -5.79 -1.78
C LEU A 76 4.72 -6.74 -1.02
N GLY A 77 3.43 -6.42 -0.99
CA GLY A 77 2.48 -7.21 -0.25
C GLY A 77 1.04 -6.96 -0.64
N VAL A 78 0.14 -7.56 0.12
CA VAL A 78 -1.30 -7.38 0.03
C VAL A 78 -1.86 -7.14 1.43
N ILE A 79 -2.88 -6.29 1.55
CA ILE A 79 -3.61 -6.09 2.80
C ILE A 79 -4.77 -7.10 2.84
N GLN A 80 -4.76 -7.97 3.84
CA GLN A 80 -5.82 -8.94 4.10
C GLN A 80 -6.25 -8.78 5.55
N ASP A 81 -7.55 -8.69 5.81
CA ASP A 81 -8.12 -8.47 7.15
C ASP A 81 -7.50 -7.26 7.89
N GLY A 82 -7.19 -6.19 7.13
CA GLY A 82 -6.56 -4.97 7.66
C GLY A 82 -5.09 -5.15 8.08
N GLN A 83 -4.44 -6.24 7.68
CA GLN A 83 -3.04 -6.54 8.01
C GLN A 83 -2.22 -6.80 6.74
N PRO A 84 -0.96 -6.33 6.66
CA PRO A 84 -0.12 -6.61 5.50
C PRO A 84 0.43 -8.05 5.53
N THR A 85 0.28 -8.75 4.43
CA THR A 85 0.97 -9.99 4.08
C THR A 85 2.08 -9.67 3.09
N ILE A 86 3.35 -9.87 3.48
CA ILE A 86 4.51 -9.56 2.64
C ILE A 86 4.74 -10.70 1.63
N LEU A 87 4.69 -10.36 0.35
CA LEU A 87 4.82 -11.28 -0.78
C LEU A 87 6.24 -11.33 -1.35
N ALA A 88 6.92 -10.19 -1.36
CA ALA A 88 8.29 -10.08 -1.82
C ALA A 88 9.05 -9.03 -1.01
N ARG A 89 10.36 -9.25 -0.82
CA ARG A 89 11.24 -8.26 -0.21
C ARG A 89 12.62 -8.31 -0.84
N VAL A 90 13.11 -7.17 -1.32
CA VAL A 90 14.40 -7.07 -2.02
C VAL A 90 15.17 -5.85 -1.53
N GLY A 91 16.46 -6.02 -1.27
CA GLY A 91 17.37 -4.96 -0.87
C GLY A 91 18.64 -4.98 -1.70
N LYS A 92 19.25 -3.82 -1.90
CA LYS A 92 20.54 -3.72 -2.60
C LYS A 92 21.68 -3.88 -1.61
N THR A 93 22.64 -4.75 -1.88
CA THR A 93 23.79 -4.99 -1.01
C THR A 93 25.08 -4.97 -1.82
N TYR A 94 26.20 -4.72 -1.15
CA TYR A 94 27.51 -4.86 -1.79
C TYR A 94 27.76 -6.34 -2.11
N ILE A 95 28.35 -6.62 -3.28
CA ILE A 95 28.96 -7.94 -3.51
C ILE A 95 30.11 -8.03 -2.51
N LYS A 96 30.16 -9.11 -1.70
CA LYS A 96 31.20 -9.33 -0.69
C LYS A 96 32.56 -9.61 -1.34
N ASN A 97 33.12 -8.63 -2.03
CA ASN A 97 34.52 -8.59 -2.38
C ASN A 97 35.33 -8.47 -1.08
N LYS A 98 36.57 -8.96 -1.10
CA LYS A 98 37.49 -9.09 0.06
C LYS A 98 37.48 -7.87 1.01
N LEU A 99 37.32 -6.65 0.46
CA LEU A 99 37.17 -5.38 1.17
C LEU A 99 35.99 -5.33 2.17
N ALA A 100 34.83 -5.91 1.85
CA ALA A 100 33.67 -5.94 2.75
C ALA A 100 33.87 -6.92 3.92
N LYS A 101 34.63 -8.01 3.70
CA LYS A 101 35.02 -8.95 4.77
C LYS A 101 36.01 -8.31 5.74
N ASP A 102 36.92 -7.48 5.25
CA ASP A 102 37.86 -6.73 6.08
C ASP A 102 37.13 -5.60 6.85
N PHE A 103 36.12 -4.98 6.24
CA PHE A 103 35.25 -3.99 6.90
C PHE A 103 34.46 -4.56 8.10
N LEU A 104 33.93 -5.77 7.96
CA LEU A 104 33.20 -6.46 9.04
C LEU A 104 34.11 -6.89 10.20
N LYS A 105 35.42 -7.05 9.96
CA LYS A 105 36.38 -7.46 10.99
C LYS A 105 36.93 -6.29 11.82
N GLU A 106 37.10 -5.12 11.22
CA GLU A 106 37.66 -3.95 11.91
C GLU A 106 36.66 -2.80 11.98
N LYS A 107 35.93 -2.71 13.10
CA LYS A 107 35.04 -1.57 13.44
C LYS A 107 35.83 -0.29 13.76
N ASN A 108 36.79 0.10 12.91
CA ASN A 108 37.56 1.34 13.06
C ASN A 108 37.00 2.43 12.12
N LEU A 109 37.00 3.67 12.61
CA LEU A 109 36.61 4.88 11.88
C LEU A 109 37.32 5.02 10.52
N LYS A 110 38.59 4.59 10.41
CA LYS A 110 39.34 4.61 9.14
C LYS A 110 38.70 3.75 8.05
N THR A 111 38.19 2.58 8.44
CA THR A 111 37.53 1.64 7.53
C THR A 111 36.20 2.22 7.04
N TYR A 112 35.43 2.84 7.95
CA TYR A 112 34.23 3.61 7.62
C TYR A 112 34.51 4.74 6.61
N VAL A 113 35.51 5.59 6.88
CA VAL A 113 35.91 6.66 5.96
C VAL A 113 36.39 6.11 4.62
N ALA A 114 37.14 5.01 4.61
CA ALA A 114 37.61 4.37 3.39
C ALA A 114 36.45 3.84 2.53
N LEU A 115 35.47 3.16 3.13
CA LEU A 115 34.28 2.67 2.42
C LEU A 115 33.43 3.84 1.88
N TYR A 116 33.21 4.88 2.69
CA TYR A 116 32.52 6.07 2.23
C TYR A 116 33.27 6.75 1.08
N SER A 117 34.60 6.84 1.16
CA SER A 117 35.41 7.40 0.08
C SER A 117 35.37 6.52 -1.17
N SER A 118 35.42 5.19 -1.06
CA SER A 118 35.32 4.31 -2.22
C SER A 118 33.94 4.39 -2.86
N VAL A 119 32.86 4.48 -2.09
CA VAL A 119 31.50 4.67 -2.62
C VAL A 119 31.35 6.03 -3.31
N LEU A 120 32.01 7.07 -2.78
CA LEU A 120 31.96 8.42 -3.35
C LEU A 120 32.86 8.59 -4.58
N PHE A 121 33.93 7.80 -4.73
CA PHE A 121 34.95 7.98 -5.77
C PHE A 121 35.10 6.79 -6.73
N SER A 122 34.42 5.66 -6.50
CA SER A 122 34.49 4.46 -7.35
C SER A 122 33.14 3.76 -7.50
N ARG A 123 32.83 3.32 -8.74
CA ARG A 123 31.70 2.42 -9.03
C ARG A 123 31.97 1.09 -8.32
N THR A 124 31.20 0.78 -7.28
CA THR A 124 31.37 -0.44 -6.48
C THR A 124 30.32 -1.45 -6.89
N GLU A 125 30.70 -2.68 -7.19
CA GLU A 125 29.74 -3.73 -7.56
C GLU A 125 28.73 -4.00 -6.44
N SER A 126 27.48 -4.17 -6.83
CA SER A 126 26.37 -4.46 -5.95
C SER A 126 25.45 -5.47 -6.58
N ILE A 127 24.56 -6.01 -5.77
CA ILE A 127 23.57 -6.96 -6.22
C ILE A 127 22.29 -6.72 -5.43
N LEU A 128 21.15 -6.91 -6.09
CA LEU A 128 19.88 -7.00 -5.37
C LEU A 128 19.79 -8.39 -4.75
N GLN A 129 19.38 -8.47 -3.49
CA GLN A 129 19.29 -9.73 -2.76
C GLN A 129 17.89 -9.90 -2.17
N PRO A 130 17.38 -11.14 -2.13
CA PRO A 130 16.18 -11.42 -1.37
C PRO A 130 16.42 -11.09 0.09
N GLU A 131 15.41 -10.48 0.69
CA GLU A 131 15.37 -10.22 2.10
C GLU A 131 14.33 -11.11 2.79
N SER A 132 14.45 -11.32 4.10
CA SER A 132 13.48 -12.13 4.85
C SER A 132 12.05 -11.60 4.71
N LEU A 133 11.07 -12.43 4.35
CA LEU A 133 9.66 -12.04 4.32
C LEU A 133 9.06 -11.81 5.72
N SER A 134 9.82 -12.08 6.77
CA SER A 134 9.42 -11.85 8.16
C SER A 134 10.30 -10.79 8.84
N PRO A 135 10.22 -9.49 8.42
CA PRO A 135 10.90 -8.41 9.11
C PRO A 135 10.64 -8.41 10.62
N SER A 136 11.63 -7.91 11.35
CA SER A 136 11.54 -7.65 12.78
C SER A 136 12.25 -6.36 13.15
N GLY A 137 11.76 -5.68 14.18
CA GLY A 137 12.32 -4.44 14.69
C GLY A 137 11.75 -3.19 13.99
N PRO A 138 12.28 -2.01 14.31
CA PRO A 138 11.74 -0.75 13.84
C PRO A 138 12.15 -0.50 12.39
N ILE A 139 11.15 -0.28 11.54
CA ILE A 139 11.31 -0.02 10.12
C ILE A 139 10.59 1.28 9.80
N SER A 140 11.34 2.27 9.31
CA SER A 140 10.72 3.43 8.68
C SER A 140 10.27 3.07 7.27
N TYR A 141 9.08 3.47 6.85
CA TYR A 141 8.53 3.12 5.53
C TYR A 141 7.64 4.23 4.94
N SER A 142 7.44 4.14 3.63
CA SER A 142 6.41 4.82 2.85
C SER A 142 5.84 3.80 1.86
N ALA A 143 4.55 3.49 1.96
CA ALA A 143 3.90 2.47 1.14
C ALA A 143 2.83 3.08 0.23
N TYR A 144 2.71 2.54 -0.97
CA TYR A 144 1.85 3.03 -2.05
C TYR A 144 1.04 1.86 -2.59
N ALA A 145 -0.21 2.13 -2.92
CA ALA A 145 -1.11 1.17 -3.51
C ALA A 145 -0.60 0.78 -4.88
N ILE A 146 -0.64 -0.52 -5.17
CA ILE A 146 -0.44 -1.07 -6.50
C ILE A 146 -1.61 -2.01 -6.79
N ASN A 147 -1.69 -2.54 -8.00
CA ASN A 147 -2.61 -3.62 -8.33
C ASN A 147 -1.81 -4.91 -8.59
N PHE A 148 -2.53 -6.00 -8.85
CA PHE A 148 -1.91 -7.29 -9.14
C PHE A 148 -1.03 -7.27 -10.41
N GLU A 149 -1.36 -6.48 -11.43
CA GLU A 149 -0.55 -6.37 -12.65
C GLU A 149 0.79 -5.68 -12.38
N HIS A 150 0.80 -4.62 -11.57
CA HIS A 150 2.03 -4.00 -11.08
C HIS A 150 2.88 -5.00 -10.27
N TYR A 151 2.26 -5.85 -9.45
CA TYR A 151 2.99 -6.91 -8.74
C TYR A 151 3.69 -7.88 -9.71
N LYS A 152 2.99 -8.32 -10.77
CA LYS A 152 3.59 -9.16 -11.82
C LYS A 152 4.70 -8.41 -12.57
N GLN A 153 4.53 -7.14 -12.86
CA GLN A 153 5.55 -6.29 -13.50
C GLN A 153 6.83 -6.22 -12.64
N PHE A 154 6.69 -6.10 -11.32
CA PHE A 154 7.83 -6.15 -10.42
C PHE A 154 8.53 -7.51 -10.46
N LEU A 155 7.78 -8.62 -10.40
CA LEU A 155 8.37 -9.97 -10.48
C LEU A 155 9.10 -10.20 -11.80
N ARG A 156 8.54 -9.71 -12.92
CA ARG A 156 9.18 -9.73 -14.23
C ARG A 156 10.50 -8.97 -14.23
N LEU A 157 10.56 -7.77 -13.65
CA LEU A 157 11.82 -7.04 -13.61
C LEU A 157 12.90 -7.80 -12.82
N LEU A 158 12.49 -8.49 -11.73
CA LEU A 158 13.40 -9.31 -10.95
C LEU A 158 13.84 -10.60 -11.65
N SER A 159 13.08 -11.13 -12.63
CA SER A 159 13.48 -12.32 -13.38
C SER A 159 14.73 -12.10 -14.23
N PHE A 160 15.00 -10.85 -14.64
CA PHE A 160 16.21 -10.48 -15.37
C PHE A 160 17.46 -10.33 -14.49
N MET A 161 17.30 -10.37 -13.16
CA MET A 161 18.38 -10.14 -12.22
C MET A 161 18.99 -11.47 -11.77
N LYS A 162 20.20 -11.76 -12.24
CA LYS A 162 21.00 -12.90 -11.74
C LYS A 162 21.40 -12.67 -10.30
N THR A 163 20.90 -13.50 -9.38
CA THR A 163 21.23 -13.41 -7.97
C THR A 163 21.54 -14.78 -7.38
N GLU A 164 22.57 -14.84 -6.54
CA GLU A 164 22.85 -15.97 -5.65
C GLU A 164 22.75 -15.44 -4.21
N PRO A 165 21.80 -15.92 -3.38
CA PRO A 165 20.81 -16.98 -3.65
C PRO A 165 19.62 -16.54 -4.52
N GLU A 166 18.92 -17.51 -5.10
CA GLU A 166 17.69 -17.30 -5.86
C GLU A 166 16.61 -16.59 -5.03
N PHE A 167 15.83 -15.75 -5.71
CA PHE A 167 14.68 -15.07 -5.14
C PHE A 167 13.54 -16.05 -4.85
N ASN A 168 13.16 -16.21 -3.58
CA ASN A 168 12.03 -17.06 -3.17
C ASN A 168 10.85 -16.19 -2.71
N PHE A 169 10.02 -15.78 -3.68
CA PHE A 169 8.87 -14.90 -3.49
C PHE A 169 7.55 -15.62 -3.79
N TYR A 170 6.44 -15.03 -3.39
CA TYR A 170 5.11 -15.54 -3.75
C TYR A 170 4.82 -15.26 -5.24
N GLN A 171 4.72 -16.31 -6.05
CA GLN A 171 4.41 -16.20 -7.47
C GLN A 171 3.00 -16.70 -7.74
N PRO A 172 2.25 -16.09 -8.67
CA PRO A 172 0.95 -16.60 -9.07
C PRO A 172 1.13 -17.96 -9.78
N ILE A 173 0.54 -19.01 -9.22
CA ILE A 173 0.52 -20.35 -9.82
C ILE A 173 -0.80 -20.64 -10.53
N GLU A 174 -1.86 -19.93 -10.14
CA GLU A 174 -3.20 -20.08 -10.72
C GLU A 174 -3.99 -18.77 -10.62
N GLU A 175 -4.70 -18.42 -11.69
CA GLU A 175 -5.58 -17.25 -11.75
C GLU A 175 -6.97 -17.71 -12.23
N ARG A 176 -8.01 -17.54 -11.39
CA ARG A 176 -9.41 -17.86 -11.71
C ARG A 176 -10.30 -16.67 -11.40
N GLY A 177 -10.61 -15.87 -12.43
CA GLY A 177 -11.41 -14.65 -12.26
C GLY A 177 -10.72 -13.65 -11.35
N ASN A 178 -11.32 -13.35 -10.19
CA ASN A 178 -10.72 -12.49 -9.17
C ASN A 178 -9.86 -13.25 -8.16
N THR A 179 -9.89 -14.59 -8.14
CA THR A 179 -9.10 -15.36 -7.18
C THR A 179 -7.74 -15.71 -7.77
N ILE A 180 -6.68 -15.41 -7.03
CA ILE A 180 -5.30 -15.72 -7.40
C ILE A 180 -4.70 -16.61 -6.32
N VAL A 181 -4.21 -17.78 -6.71
CA VAL A 181 -3.44 -18.65 -5.82
C VAL A 181 -1.97 -18.35 -6.04
N MET A 182 -1.28 -17.97 -4.96
CA MET A 182 0.14 -17.69 -4.98
C MET A 182 0.88 -18.72 -4.14
N GLU A 183 2.05 -19.14 -4.61
CA GLU A 183 2.93 -20.04 -3.88
C GLU A 183 4.34 -19.47 -3.81
N ARG A 184 5.01 -19.70 -2.69
CA ARG A 184 6.39 -19.26 -2.53
C ARG A 184 7.34 -20.17 -3.31
N THR A 185 7.76 -19.71 -4.48
CA THR A 185 8.63 -20.46 -5.40
C THR A 185 9.85 -19.63 -5.84
N PRO A 186 10.95 -20.28 -6.28
CA PRO A 186 12.08 -19.58 -6.85
C PRO A 186 11.70 -18.81 -8.12
N THR A 187 12.16 -17.56 -8.26
CA THR A 187 11.94 -16.75 -9.47
C THR A 187 12.62 -17.40 -10.67
N THR A 188 11.83 -17.66 -11.72
CA THR A 188 12.36 -18.11 -13.01
C THR A 188 13.25 -17.01 -13.59
N HIS A 189 14.48 -17.36 -13.96
CA HIS A 189 15.40 -16.40 -14.57
C HIS A 189 15.10 -16.25 -16.07
N GLU A 190 14.95 -15.00 -16.53
CA GLU A 190 14.74 -14.66 -17.94
C GLU A 190 16.02 -14.08 -18.58
N ASP A 191 16.19 -14.29 -19.88
CA ASP A 191 17.28 -13.65 -20.63
C ASP A 191 17.03 -12.15 -20.76
N LEU A 192 18.04 -11.35 -20.42
CA LEU A 192 18.02 -9.89 -20.53
C LEU A 192 17.80 -9.42 -21.98
N SER A 193 18.07 -10.27 -22.99
CA SER A 193 17.74 -9.98 -24.39
C SER A 193 16.24 -9.76 -24.63
N ASN A 194 15.37 -10.28 -23.74
CA ASN A 194 13.91 -10.12 -23.83
C ASN A 194 13.41 -8.89 -23.06
N ALA A 195 14.29 -8.20 -22.33
CA ALA A 195 13.97 -7.00 -21.60
C ALA A 195 13.91 -5.78 -22.53
N THR A 196 12.99 -4.87 -22.24
CA THR A 196 12.91 -3.53 -22.84
C THR A 196 14.16 -2.71 -22.50
N PRO A 197 14.49 -1.66 -23.28
CA PRO A 197 15.63 -0.80 -22.97
C PRO A 197 15.58 -0.18 -21.57
N LEU A 198 14.38 0.13 -21.06
CA LEU A 198 14.20 0.66 -19.71
C LEU A 198 14.52 -0.41 -18.65
N GLU A 199 13.96 -1.61 -18.77
CA GLU A 199 14.25 -2.74 -17.88
C GLU A 199 15.76 -3.06 -17.87
N GLN A 200 16.40 -3.11 -19.04
CA GLN A 200 17.85 -3.32 -19.15
C GLN A 200 18.64 -2.26 -18.40
N SER A 201 18.24 -1.00 -18.53
CA SER A 201 18.88 0.14 -17.87
C SER A 201 18.76 0.07 -16.35
N ILE A 202 17.59 -0.32 -15.83
CA ILE A 202 17.34 -0.50 -14.40
C ILE A 202 18.16 -1.69 -13.86
N VAL A 203 18.15 -2.82 -14.58
CA VAL A 203 18.92 -4.01 -14.21
C VAL A 203 20.42 -3.71 -14.18
N GLU A 204 20.94 -2.98 -15.17
CA GLU A 204 22.34 -2.55 -15.17
C GLU A 204 22.63 -1.69 -13.93
N ARG A 205 21.83 -0.65 -13.68
CA ARG A 205 21.96 0.25 -12.51
C ARG A 205 21.90 -0.46 -11.17
N ALA A 206 21.08 -1.49 -11.04
CA ALA A 206 21.01 -2.31 -9.84
C ALA A 206 22.33 -3.02 -9.50
N GLN A 207 23.23 -3.23 -10.47
CA GLN A 207 24.49 -3.97 -10.29
C GLN A 207 25.64 -3.12 -9.75
N TYR A 208 25.46 -1.83 -9.51
CA TYR A 208 26.51 -1.00 -8.94
C TYR A 208 26.03 0.09 -7.98
N TYR A 209 26.88 0.42 -7.03
CA TYR A 209 26.83 1.64 -6.22
C TYR A 209 27.68 2.73 -6.83
N ASP A 210 27.14 3.94 -6.91
CA ASP A 210 27.88 5.16 -7.18
C ASP A 210 27.32 6.34 -6.37
N ARG A 211 27.88 7.54 -6.56
CA ARG A 211 27.48 8.76 -5.82
C ARG A 211 25.99 9.10 -5.98
N ASN A 212 25.40 8.76 -7.12
CA ASN A 212 24.03 9.10 -7.49
C ASN A 212 23.11 7.87 -7.48
N HIS A 213 23.64 6.68 -7.18
CA HIS A 213 22.89 5.44 -7.24
C HIS A 213 23.21 4.53 -6.05
N ASN A 214 22.40 4.66 -5.00
CA ASN A 214 22.49 3.89 -3.76
C ASN A 214 21.24 3.01 -3.54
N CYS A 215 21.13 2.34 -2.38
CA CYS A 215 20.02 1.43 -2.11
C CYS A 215 18.65 2.15 -2.06
N ARG A 216 18.64 3.42 -1.64
CA ARG A 216 17.44 4.28 -1.68
C ARG A 216 17.04 4.59 -3.11
N GLU A 217 18.00 4.99 -3.94
CA GLU A 217 17.76 5.34 -5.35
C GLU A 217 17.25 4.12 -6.13
N SER A 218 17.89 2.97 -5.98
CA SER A 218 17.42 1.75 -6.62
C SER A 218 16.02 1.34 -6.14
N ALA A 219 15.72 1.48 -4.85
CA ALA A 219 14.37 1.20 -4.34
C ALA A 219 13.32 2.16 -4.91
N ILE A 220 13.62 3.45 -5.01
CA ILE A 220 12.75 4.45 -5.64
C ILE A 220 12.53 4.10 -7.11
N GLU A 221 13.59 3.87 -7.86
CA GLU A 221 13.53 3.56 -9.29
C GLU A 221 12.72 2.28 -9.57
N LEU A 222 12.92 1.23 -8.78
CA LEU A 222 12.13 0.00 -8.88
C LEU A 222 10.65 0.26 -8.58
N ALA A 223 10.33 1.11 -7.59
CA ALA A 223 8.96 1.44 -7.26
C ALA A 223 8.28 2.32 -8.34
N GLU A 224 9.00 3.31 -8.87
CA GLU A 224 8.59 4.18 -9.97
C GLU A 224 8.30 3.34 -11.22
N TYR A 225 9.23 2.46 -11.61
CA TYR A 225 9.03 1.53 -12.73
C TYR A 225 7.81 0.62 -12.51
N THR A 226 7.70 0.01 -11.34
CA THR A 226 6.60 -0.93 -11.01
C THR A 226 5.22 -0.29 -11.13
N GLN A 227 5.12 1.00 -10.78
CA GLN A 227 3.87 1.76 -10.85
C GLN A 227 3.64 2.41 -12.21
N GLY A 228 4.61 2.35 -13.13
CA GLY A 228 4.53 3.03 -14.42
C GLY A 228 4.55 4.56 -14.31
N ILE A 229 5.30 5.11 -13.33
CA ILE A 229 5.41 6.56 -13.10
C ILE A 229 6.86 7.03 -13.16
N ASP A 230 7.05 8.31 -13.49
CA ASP A 230 8.37 8.95 -13.53
C ASP A 230 8.82 9.48 -12.16
N HIS A 231 7.88 9.71 -11.25
CA HIS A 231 8.15 10.33 -9.96
C HIS A 231 7.14 9.89 -8.89
N LEU A 232 7.64 9.40 -7.76
CA LEU A 232 6.80 8.89 -6.67
C LEU A 232 6.18 10.01 -5.81
N THR A 233 7.00 10.82 -5.14
CA THR A 233 6.61 12.01 -4.36
C THR A 233 7.86 12.71 -3.83
N ASP A 234 7.77 14.03 -3.61
CA ASP A 234 8.81 14.83 -2.98
C ASP A 234 8.99 14.54 -1.47
N ASP A 235 8.02 13.89 -0.81
CA ASP A 235 8.15 13.52 0.62
C ASP A 235 9.13 12.34 0.83
N VAL A 236 9.40 11.57 -0.23
CA VAL A 236 10.40 10.49 -0.20
C VAL A 236 11.75 11.04 -0.63
N SER A 237 12.58 11.34 0.36
CA SER A 237 13.94 11.77 0.06
C SER A 237 14.76 10.65 -0.59
N ARG A 238 15.41 11.02 -1.70
CA ARG A 238 16.50 10.27 -2.34
C ARG A 238 17.76 10.14 -1.47
N HIS A 239 17.88 10.95 -0.42
CA HIS A 239 18.99 10.87 0.55
C HIS A 239 18.75 9.73 1.56
N PHE A 240 19.57 8.69 1.50
CA PHE A 240 19.39 7.48 2.32
C PHE A 240 19.50 7.70 3.85
N PHE A 241 20.11 8.80 4.32
CA PHE A 241 20.20 9.13 5.75
C PHE A 241 18.89 9.62 6.35
N ILE A 242 17.97 10.13 5.54
CA ILE A 242 16.67 10.62 6.01
C ILE A 242 15.75 9.39 6.22
N ASN A 243 14.98 9.41 7.31
CA ASN A 243 13.99 8.37 7.56
C ASN A 243 12.74 8.63 6.72
N LEU A 244 12.00 7.58 6.43
CA LEU A 244 10.72 7.68 5.72
C LEU A 244 9.61 8.19 6.64
N SER A 245 8.46 8.52 6.05
CA SER A 245 7.38 9.31 6.66
C SER A 245 6.79 8.67 7.93
N VAL A 246 6.83 7.34 8.06
CA VAL A 246 6.29 6.59 9.21
C VAL A 246 7.32 5.57 9.70
N THR A 247 7.29 5.19 10.98
CA THR A 247 8.12 4.11 11.55
C THR A 247 7.29 3.15 12.39
N ALA A 248 7.20 1.89 11.97
CA ALA A 248 6.48 0.84 12.69
C ALA A 248 7.43 -0.22 13.23
N GLU A 249 7.03 -0.86 14.32
CA GLU A 249 7.74 -1.97 14.94
C GLU A 249 7.22 -3.28 14.35
N PHE A 250 8.07 -3.99 13.59
CA PHE A 250 7.69 -5.26 12.98
C PHE A 250 8.01 -6.44 13.90
N SER A 251 7.14 -7.44 13.89
CA SER A 251 7.38 -8.74 14.53
C SER A 251 6.87 -9.85 13.61
N LYS A 252 7.79 -10.73 13.18
CA LYS A 252 7.48 -11.86 12.28
C LYS A 252 6.75 -11.42 11.00
N GLY A 253 7.14 -10.27 10.45
CA GLY A 253 6.58 -9.71 9.22
C GLY A 253 5.29 -8.91 9.37
N LYS A 254 4.74 -8.78 10.57
CA LYS A 254 3.57 -7.95 10.84
C LYS A 254 3.98 -6.67 11.59
N PRO A 255 3.51 -5.48 11.18
CA PRO A 255 3.68 -4.28 11.98
C PRO A 255 2.79 -4.35 13.23
N ARG A 256 3.26 -3.78 14.34
CA ARG A 256 2.45 -3.64 15.56
C ARG A 256 1.46 -2.49 15.47
N GLU A 257 1.84 -1.43 14.78
CA GLU A 257 1.02 -0.25 14.55
C GLU A 257 0.26 -0.32 13.22
N HIS A 258 -0.62 0.65 12.97
CA HIS A 258 -1.36 0.78 11.71
C HIS A 258 -0.39 0.88 10.51
N PHE A 259 -0.67 0.11 9.46
CA PHE A 259 0.15 0.10 8.25
C PHE A 259 -0.47 1.01 7.18
N TYR A 260 0.13 2.18 6.99
CA TYR A 260 -0.37 3.18 6.04
C TYR A 260 0.01 2.84 4.60
N VAL A 261 -0.99 2.68 3.74
CA VAL A 261 -0.82 2.56 2.29
C VAL A 261 -1.45 3.79 1.64
N PHE A 262 -0.61 4.64 1.04
CA PHE A 262 -1.05 5.78 0.24
C PHE A 262 -1.68 5.28 -1.07
N PRO A 263 -2.65 6.00 -1.65
CA PRO A 263 -3.09 5.69 -3.01
C PRO A 263 -1.93 5.89 -4.01
N LEU A 264 -2.17 5.54 -5.28
CA LEU A 264 -1.26 5.93 -6.35
C LEU A 264 -1.05 7.45 -6.34
N PRO A 265 0.15 7.96 -6.63
CA PRO A 265 0.40 9.39 -6.69
C PRO A 265 -0.42 10.05 -7.82
N PRO A 266 -0.77 11.34 -7.69
CA PRO A 266 -1.52 12.09 -8.72
C PRO A 266 -0.94 12.00 -10.14
N GLU A 267 0.38 11.86 -10.23
CA GLU A 267 1.14 11.72 -11.46
C GLU A 267 0.83 10.42 -12.22
N SER A 268 0.34 9.39 -11.53
CA SER A 268 -0.09 8.12 -12.15
C SER A 268 -1.36 8.24 -12.99
N PHE A 269 -2.11 9.34 -12.87
CA PHE A 269 -3.37 9.51 -13.55
C PHE A 269 -3.21 10.34 -14.83
N GLU A 270 -3.74 9.84 -15.94
CA GLU A 270 -3.99 10.62 -17.15
C GLU A 270 -5.10 11.65 -16.88
N ALA A 271 -4.72 12.75 -16.24
CA ALA A 271 -5.62 13.78 -15.75
C ALA A 271 -5.18 15.16 -16.23
N ASN A 272 -6.16 16.07 -16.40
CA ASN A 272 -5.84 17.47 -16.65
C ASN A 272 -5.23 18.12 -15.39
N GLU A 273 -4.61 19.29 -15.58
CA GLU A 273 -3.95 20.03 -14.49
C GLU A 273 -4.90 20.33 -13.31
N ALA A 274 -6.17 20.63 -13.59
CA ALA A 274 -7.13 20.93 -12.54
C ALA A 274 -7.41 19.72 -11.63
N LYS A 275 -7.60 18.53 -12.21
CA LYS A 275 -7.78 17.29 -11.46
C LYS A 275 -6.49 16.90 -10.73
N LYS A 276 -5.32 17.02 -11.37
CA LYS A 276 -4.02 16.79 -10.72
C LYS A 276 -3.85 17.67 -9.47
N ILE A 277 -4.07 18.99 -9.59
CA ILE A 277 -3.99 19.92 -8.45
C ILE A 277 -4.90 19.49 -7.28
N ARG A 278 -6.14 19.05 -7.56
CA ARG A 278 -7.06 18.56 -6.52
C ARG A 278 -6.52 17.30 -5.84
N LEU A 279 -6.10 16.31 -6.61
CA LEU A 279 -5.55 15.07 -6.10
C LEU A 279 -4.27 15.31 -5.29
N THR A 280 -3.35 16.14 -5.78
CA THR A 280 -2.12 16.55 -5.08
C THR A 280 -2.41 17.20 -3.73
N ARG A 281 -3.44 18.06 -3.63
CA ARG A 281 -3.83 18.67 -2.35
C ARG A 281 -4.26 17.62 -1.32
N ILE A 282 -5.12 16.67 -1.71
CA ILE A 282 -5.57 15.59 -0.83
C ILE A 282 -4.38 14.70 -0.43
N PHE A 283 -3.54 14.33 -1.40
CA PHE A 283 -2.36 13.48 -1.21
C PHE A 283 -1.36 14.09 -0.22
N GLN A 284 -0.93 15.33 -0.46
CA GLN A 284 -0.04 16.07 0.43
C GLN A 284 -0.63 16.25 1.82
N ARG A 285 -1.97 16.36 1.92
CA ARG A 285 -2.61 16.42 3.22
C ARG A 285 -2.43 15.12 3.99
N MET A 286 -2.60 13.96 3.36
CA MET A 286 -2.33 12.66 3.97
C MET A 286 -0.87 12.54 4.43
N GLU A 287 0.11 12.95 3.61
CA GLU A 287 1.53 12.93 4.00
C GLU A 287 1.78 13.79 5.25
N ASN A 288 1.23 15.00 5.25
CA ASN A 288 1.36 15.93 6.38
C ASN A 288 0.62 15.47 7.64
N LEU A 289 -0.38 14.59 7.51
CA LEU A 289 -1.02 14.00 8.67
C LEU A 289 -0.02 13.16 9.46
N LEU A 290 0.81 12.36 8.79
CA LEU A 290 1.66 11.35 9.44
C LEU A 290 2.87 11.96 10.19
N LYS A 291 3.26 13.20 9.86
CA LYS A 291 4.45 13.87 10.43
C LYS A 291 4.38 14.22 11.92
N LYS A 292 3.21 14.18 12.57
CA LYS A 292 3.03 14.66 13.97
C LYS A 292 2.70 13.56 14.95
N ASP A 293 1.65 12.81 14.66
CA ASP A 293 1.12 11.76 15.52
C ASP A 293 0.56 10.67 14.60
N PRO A 294 1.44 9.84 13.99
CA PRO A 294 1.04 8.87 12.98
C PRO A 294 0.21 7.73 13.55
N TYR A 295 0.11 7.53 14.87
CA TYR A 295 -0.62 6.38 15.43
C TYR A 295 -1.78 6.78 16.34
N GLY A 296 -2.03 8.08 16.51
CA GLY A 296 -3.26 8.55 17.12
C GLY A 296 -4.47 8.16 16.28
N GLU A 297 -5.52 7.67 16.94
CA GLU A 297 -6.79 7.27 16.34
C GLU A 297 -7.36 8.34 15.39
N ASN A 298 -7.30 9.61 15.79
CA ASN A 298 -7.74 10.73 14.95
C ASN A 298 -6.92 10.88 13.66
N THR A 299 -5.64 10.53 13.66
CA THR A 299 -4.80 10.54 12.45
C THR A 299 -5.16 9.39 11.53
N ILE A 300 -5.33 8.18 12.08
CA ILE A 300 -5.74 6.99 11.32
C ILE A 300 -7.08 7.27 10.62
N GLN A 301 -8.11 7.67 11.39
CA GLN A 301 -9.44 7.96 10.84
C GLN A 301 -9.42 9.06 9.77
N LYS A 302 -8.63 10.12 9.96
CA LYS A 302 -8.49 11.18 8.95
C LYS A 302 -7.75 10.72 7.71
N PHE A 303 -6.74 9.87 7.85
CA PHE A 303 -6.02 9.33 6.72
C PHE A 303 -6.96 8.48 5.87
N GLU A 304 -7.68 7.54 6.48
CA GLU A 304 -8.62 6.66 5.76
C GLU A 304 -9.75 7.46 5.09
N ALA A 305 -10.34 8.44 5.79
CA ALA A 305 -11.37 9.29 5.19
C ALA A 305 -10.83 10.10 4.00
N LEU A 306 -9.60 10.63 4.08
CA LEU A 306 -8.99 11.34 2.96
C LEU A 306 -8.61 10.41 1.80
N LYS A 307 -8.23 9.17 2.09
CA LYS A 307 -7.96 8.14 1.09
C LYS A 307 -9.22 7.77 0.32
N GLU A 308 -10.36 7.63 1.01
CA GLU A 308 -11.68 7.48 0.38
C GLU A 308 -11.99 8.66 -0.56
N LEU A 309 -11.87 9.90 -0.06
CA LEU A 309 -12.09 11.10 -0.88
C LEU A 309 -11.15 11.16 -2.09
N TYR A 310 -9.90 10.74 -1.91
CA TYR A 310 -8.92 10.68 -2.99
C TYR A 310 -9.40 9.73 -4.11
N TYR A 311 -9.80 8.51 -3.76
CA TYR A 311 -10.28 7.54 -4.75
C TYR A 311 -11.57 7.99 -5.43
N GLU A 312 -12.52 8.58 -4.70
CA GLU A 312 -13.71 9.18 -5.31
C GLU A 312 -13.33 10.24 -6.35
N GLN A 313 -12.46 11.20 -5.98
CA GLN A 313 -12.03 12.26 -6.88
C GLN A 313 -11.18 11.76 -8.05
N ALA A 314 -10.40 10.70 -7.85
CA ALA A 314 -9.61 10.05 -8.89
C ALA A 314 -10.50 9.33 -9.92
N GLY A 315 -11.66 8.80 -9.51
CA GLY A 315 -12.63 8.16 -10.39
C GLY A 315 -13.46 9.12 -11.25
N ILE A 316 -13.54 10.40 -10.90
CA ILE A 316 -14.36 11.39 -11.62
C ILE A 316 -13.65 11.84 -12.91
N PRO A 317 -14.34 11.94 -14.06
CA PRO A 317 -13.78 12.48 -15.30
C PRO A 317 -13.13 13.87 -15.09
N SER A 318 -12.03 14.12 -15.81
CA SER A 318 -11.20 15.32 -15.59
C SER A 318 -11.93 16.65 -15.85
N ASP A 319 -12.93 16.63 -16.72
CA ASP A 319 -13.76 17.74 -17.17
C ASP A 319 -15.08 17.90 -16.39
N ASP A 320 -15.45 16.94 -15.55
CA ASP A 320 -16.68 16.99 -14.75
C ASP A 320 -16.47 17.70 -13.40
N PHE A 321 -16.32 19.02 -13.46
CA PHE A 321 -16.19 19.86 -12.27
C PHE A 321 -17.42 19.82 -11.36
N GLN A 322 -18.61 19.59 -11.94
CA GLN A 322 -19.86 19.58 -11.18
C GLN A 322 -20.00 18.31 -10.35
N GLU A 323 -19.66 17.14 -10.90
CA GLU A 323 -19.58 15.90 -10.12
C GLU A 323 -18.43 15.97 -9.10
N ALA A 324 -17.27 16.52 -9.47
CA ALA A 324 -16.17 16.72 -8.52
C ALA A 324 -16.61 17.52 -7.29
N LEU A 325 -17.31 18.65 -7.49
CA LEU A 325 -17.84 19.46 -6.40
C LEU A 325 -18.90 18.71 -5.59
N ARG A 326 -19.85 18.04 -6.25
CA ARG A 326 -20.91 17.27 -5.59
C ARG A 326 -20.35 16.11 -4.75
N SER A 327 -19.31 15.42 -5.22
CA SER A 327 -18.63 14.37 -4.44
C SER A 327 -18.00 14.95 -3.18
N ILE A 328 -17.26 16.06 -3.26
CA ILE A 328 -16.67 16.69 -2.06
C ILE A 328 -17.75 17.10 -1.06
N GLN A 329 -18.82 17.75 -1.52
CA GLN A 329 -19.92 18.19 -0.67
C GLN A 329 -20.61 17.00 0.01
N ARG A 330 -20.94 15.94 -0.76
CA ARG A 330 -21.55 14.72 -0.22
C ARG A 330 -20.64 14.05 0.80
N TRP A 331 -19.36 13.91 0.47
CA TRP A 331 -18.36 13.31 1.36
C TRP A 331 -18.22 14.11 2.66
N LYS A 332 -18.23 15.44 2.58
CA LYS A 332 -18.15 16.34 3.74
C LYS A 332 -19.42 16.34 4.59
N GLU A 333 -20.59 16.23 3.97
CA GLU A 333 -21.90 16.21 4.64
C GLU A 333 -22.17 14.87 5.34
N ASN A 334 -21.48 13.80 4.96
CA ASN A 334 -21.49 12.55 5.71
C ASN A 334 -21.13 12.81 7.18
N ASN A 335 -22.04 12.47 8.09
CA ASN A 335 -21.91 12.74 9.52
C ASN A 335 -20.58 12.23 10.10
N ASN A 336 -20.09 11.07 9.65
CA ASN A 336 -18.83 10.50 10.13
C ASN A 336 -17.65 11.37 9.69
N ASN A 337 -17.56 11.67 8.39
CA ASN A 337 -16.46 12.45 7.82
C ASN A 337 -16.43 13.88 8.37
N LYS A 338 -17.61 14.52 8.52
CA LYS A 338 -17.75 15.83 9.14
C LYS A 338 -17.16 15.87 10.56
N LEU A 339 -17.44 14.85 11.37
CA LEU A 339 -16.89 14.72 12.72
C LEU A 339 -15.37 14.50 12.66
N ILE A 340 -14.90 13.55 11.83
CA ILE A 340 -13.49 13.22 11.68
C ILE A 340 -12.66 14.44 11.26
N ILE A 341 -13.09 15.19 10.23
CA ILE A 341 -12.30 16.31 9.71
C ILE A 341 -12.35 17.54 10.60
N SER A 342 -13.41 17.75 11.38
CA SER A 342 -13.53 18.92 12.26
C SER A 342 -12.77 18.75 13.57
N GLN A 343 -12.56 17.51 14.03
CA GLN A 343 -11.78 17.23 15.24
C GLN A 343 -10.37 17.82 15.13
N LEU A 344 -9.90 18.49 16.19
CA LEU A 344 -8.52 18.95 16.30
C LEU A 344 -7.68 17.83 16.92
N ARG A 345 -6.45 17.65 16.44
CA ARG A 345 -5.48 16.76 17.11
C ARG A 345 -5.22 17.28 18.52
N ALA A 346 -4.84 16.39 19.42
CA ALA A 346 -4.53 16.70 20.82
C ALA A 346 -3.85 18.07 20.95
N GLN A 347 -4.62 19.03 21.45
CA GLN A 347 -4.21 20.42 21.43
C GLN A 347 -3.08 20.63 22.42
N SER A 348 -1.99 21.27 21.97
CA SER A 348 -1.01 21.86 22.88
C SER A 348 -1.73 22.80 23.87
N PHE A 349 -1.07 23.10 25.00
CA PHE A 349 -1.62 23.99 26.04
C PHE A 349 -2.27 25.28 25.47
N TRP A 350 -1.68 25.86 24.42
CA TRP A 350 -2.20 27.03 23.72
C TRP A 350 -3.49 26.80 22.93
N GLY A 351 -3.69 25.62 22.35
CA GLY A 351 -4.95 25.28 21.68
C GLY A 351 -6.11 25.19 22.67
N LYS A 352 -5.86 24.62 23.86
CA LYS A 352 -6.85 24.59 24.95
C LYS A 352 -7.22 26.00 25.43
N LEU A 353 -6.23 26.89 25.53
CA LEU A 353 -6.46 28.29 25.89
C LEU A 353 -7.27 29.04 24.82
N GLY A 354 -6.98 28.84 23.53
CA GLY A 354 -7.73 29.45 22.43
C GLY A 354 -9.19 28.97 22.36
N ASN A 355 -9.45 27.68 22.61
CA ASN A 355 -10.81 27.16 22.75
C ASN A 355 -11.53 27.75 23.97
N CYS A 356 -10.82 27.93 25.10
CA CYS A 356 -11.36 28.59 26.30
C CYS A 356 -11.72 30.07 26.05
N LEU A 357 -11.06 30.71 25.07
CA LEU A 357 -11.32 32.10 24.65
C LEU A 357 -12.36 32.21 23.51
N GLY A 358 -13.03 31.11 23.14
CA GLY A 358 -14.09 31.12 22.13
C GLY A 358 -13.60 31.21 20.68
N ILE A 359 -12.32 30.95 20.40
CA ILE A 359 -11.80 30.94 19.03
C ILE A 359 -12.01 29.54 18.44
N ASN A 360 -12.98 29.40 17.53
CA ASN A 360 -13.23 28.16 16.80
C ASN A 360 -12.16 27.95 15.72
N TYR A 361 -11.16 27.11 16.01
CA TYR A 361 -10.17 26.72 15.02
C TYR A 361 -10.69 25.57 14.16
N ALA A 362 -10.92 25.82 12.87
CA ALA A 362 -11.10 24.74 11.90
C ALA A 362 -9.81 23.92 11.76
N SER A 363 -9.93 22.60 11.68
CA SER A 363 -8.78 21.72 11.46
C SER A 363 -8.16 22.00 10.08
N SER A 364 -6.86 21.76 9.92
CA SER A 364 -6.22 21.94 8.61
C SER A 364 -6.79 21.01 7.53
N THR A 365 -7.39 19.87 7.91
CA THR A 365 -8.09 19.00 6.95
C THR A 365 -9.39 19.63 6.50
N GLN A 366 -10.17 20.18 7.43
CA GLN A 366 -11.41 20.89 7.12
C GLN A 366 -11.15 22.10 6.23
N LYS A 367 -10.14 22.92 6.56
CA LYS A 367 -9.74 24.07 5.73
C LYS A 367 -9.41 23.68 4.29
N MET A 368 -8.64 22.59 4.10
CA MET A 368 -8.31 22.10 2.77
C MET A 368 -9.57 21.74 1.97
N VAL A 369 -10.53 21.04 2.60
CA VAL A 369 -11.79 20.65 1.95
C VAL A 369 -12.62 21.88 1.58
N ASP A 370 -12.78 22.82 2.52
CA ASP A 370 -13.49 24.09 2.29
C ASP A 370 -12.86 24.88 1.12
N ASP A 371 -11.52 24.95 1.08
CA ASP A 371 -10.79 25.62 0.00
C ASP A 371 -10.99 24.93 -1.36
N MET A 372 -11.07 23.59 -1.39
CA MET A 372 -11.33 22.83 -2.63
C MET A 372 -12.75 23.07 -3.15
N GLU A 373 -13.75 23.08 -2.28
CA GLU A 373 -15.14 23.41 -2.64
C GLU A 373 -15.24 24.82 -3.24
N ASN A 374 -14.58 25.80 -2.60
CA ASN A 374 -14.57 27.18 -3.07
C ASN A 374 -13.91 27.32 -4.45
N VAL A 375 -12.78 26.64 -4.69
CA VAL A 375 -12.10 26.68 -5.99
C VAL A 375 -12.98 26.10 -7.10
N LEU A 376 -13.61 24.95 -6.86
CA LEU A 376 -14.49 24.30 -7.84
C LEU A 376 -15.76 25.12 -8.12
N SER A 377 -16.37 25.67 -7.07
CA SER A 377 -17.54 26.53 -7.21
C SER A 377 -17.25 27.76 -8.09
N ASN A 378 -16.09 28.38 -7.89
CA ASN A 378 -15.65 29.51 -8.71
C ASN A 378 -15.35 29.13 -10.17
N GLN A 379 -14.96 27.88 -10.44
CA GLN A 379 -14.74 27.39 -11.81
C GLN A 379 -16.06 27.16 -12.55
N LEU A 380 -17.13 26.74 -11.87
CA LEU A 380 -18.45 26.51 -12.49
C LEU A 380 -19.20 27.80 -12.85
N VAL A 381 -18.84 28.92 -12.24
CA VAL A 381 -19.45 30.24 -12.50
C VAL A 381 -18.79 30.96 -13.68
N ARG A 382 -17.59 30.52 -14.09
CA ARG A 382 -16.85 31.06 -15.24
C ARG A 382 -17.22 30.27 -16.49
#